data_AF-A0A0S8JLN8-F1
#
_entry.id   AF-A0A0S8JLN8-F1
#
_cell.length_a   1.000
_cell.length_b   1.000
_cell.length_c   1.000
_cell.angle_alpha   90.00
_cell.angle_beta   90.00
_cell.angle_gamma   90.00
#
_symmetry.space_group_name_H-M   'P 1'
#
loop_
_entity.id
_entity.type
_entity.pdbx_description
1 polymer ?
#
loop_
_entity_poly.entity_id
_entity_poly.type
_entity_poly.pdbx_seq_one_letter_code
_entity_poly.pdbx_strand_id
1 'polypeptide(L)'
;MIDTPRDILQKQFDIIMAKPLKERLDGLFEMTDLSRKIIQNRIISKNPKISEADLKVELFKIFYQFDFEKTSLDQIADGIKQYWKEKK
;
A
#
# COMPACT_ATOMS: atom_id res chain seq x y z
N MET A 1 -14.67 2.55 12.88
CA MET A 1 -15.58 3.62 12.39
C MET A 1 -17.05 3.23 12.49
N ILE A 2 -17.42 2.18 13.23
CA ILE A 2 -18.82 1.78 13.39
C ILE A 2 -19.53 2.71 14.40
N ASP A 3 -18.76 3.34 15.29
CA ASP A 3 -19.22 4.27 16.33
C ASP A 3 -19.32 5.73 15.85
N THR A 4 -19.05 6.01 14.57
CA THR A 4 -19.19 7.36 14.01
C THR A 4 -20.56 7.49 13.35
N PRO A 5 -21.44 8.39 13.83
CA PRO A 5 -22.73 8.64 13.21
C PRO A 5 -22.61 9.06 11.74
N ARG A 6 -23.61 8.68 10.91
CA ARG A 6 -23.58 8.92 9.45
C ARG A 6 -23.49 10.40 9.08
N ASP A 7 -24.15 11.26 9.83
CA ASP A 7 -24.12 12.71 9.64
C ASP A 7 -22.72 13.30 9.92
N ILE A 8 -21.99 12.73 10.88
CA ILE A 8 -20.59 13.11 11.14
C ILE A 8 -19.68 12.66 10.01
N LEU A 9 -19.86 11.44 9.49
CA LEU A 9 -19.12 10.96 8.30
C LEU A 9 -19.35 11.85 7.08
N GLN A 10 -20.61 12.27 6.87
CA GLN A 10 -20.94 13.21 5.78
C GLN A 10 -20.23 14.56 5.97
N LYS A 11 -20.25 15.13 7.17
CA LYS A 11 -19.54 16.38 7.47
C LYS A 11 -18.04 16.26 7.23
N GLN A 12 -17.42 15.13 7.60
CA GLN A 12 -16.01 14.88 7.34
C GLN A 12 -15.70 14.83 5.84
N PHE A 13 -16.55 14.14 5.08
CA PHE A 13 -16.45 14.10 3.62
C PHE A 13 -16.57 15.50 3.01
N ASP A 14 -17.58 16.27 3.43
CA ASP A 14 -17.82 17.63 2.92
C ASP A 14 -16.63 18.56 3.20
N ILE A 15 -16.03 18.48 4.39
CA ILE A 15 -14.82 19.25 4.76
C ILE A 15 -13.64 18.88 3.85
N ILE A 16 -13.43 17.58 3.58
CA ILE A 16 -12.35 17.13 2.69
C ILE A 16 -12.61 17.63 1.27
N MET A 17 -13.85 17.49 0.78
CA MET A 17 -14.23 17.86 -0.58
C MET A 17 -14.26 19.37 -0.83
N ALA A 18 -14.42 20.18 0.22
CA ALA A 18 -14.33 21.63 0.14
C ALA A 18 -12.90 22.13 -0.15
N LYS A 19 -11.87 21.29 0.04
CA LYS A 19 -10.47 21.65 -0.26
C LYS A 19 -10.20 21.68 -1.77
N PRO A 20 -9.28 22.54 -2.24
CA PRO A 20 -8.80 22.53 -3.62
C PRO A 20 -8.35 21.12 -4.04
N LEU A 21 -8.56 20.78 -5.32
CA LEU A 21 -8.15 19.47 -5.85
C LEU A 21 -6.67 19.17 -5.58
N LYS A 22 -5.80 20.17 -5.76
CA LYS A 22 -4.37 20.04 -5.50
C LYS A 22 -4.09 19.58 -4.07
N GLU A 23 -4.64 20.26 -3.07
CA GLU A 23 -4.43 19.89 -1.66
C GLU A 23 -4.96 18.49 -1.33
N ARG A 24 -6.09 18.10 -1.96
CA ARG A 24 -6.63 16.74 -1.79
C ARG A 24 -5.68 15.68 -2.37
N LEU A 25 -5.09 15.95 -3.54
CA LEU A 25 -4.14 15.04 -4.16
C LEU A 25 -2.84 14.94 -3.37
N ASP A 26 -2.33 16.08 -2.88
CA ASP A 26 -1.13 16.11 -2.03
C ASP A 26 -1.35 15.25 -0.77
N GLY A 27 -2.49 15.43 -0.09
CA GLY A 27 -2.85 14.61 1.07
C GLY A 27 -3.05 13.12 0.73
N LEU A 28 -3.63 12.79 -0.42
CA LEU A 28 -3.78 11.41 -0.88
C LEU A 28 -2.41 10.73 -1.08
N PHE A 29 -1.46 11.42 -1.70
CA PHE A 29 -0.12 10.91 -1.92
C PHE A 29 0.64 10.72 -0.61
N GLU A 30 0.59 11.71 0.30
CA GLU A 30 1.20 11.60 1.62
C GLU A 30 0.67 10.40 2.42
N MET A 31 -0.65 10.20 2.43
CA MET A 31 -1.27 9.08 3.13
C MET A 31 -0.92 7.73 2.49
N THR A 32 -0.78 7.68 1.17
CA THR A 32 -0.34 6.49 0.44
C THR A 32 1.09 6.13 0.80
N ASP A 33 1.99 7.12 0.85
CA ASP A 33 3.38 6.92 1.23
C ASP A 33 3.55 6.50 2.69
N LEU A 34 2.79 7.12 3.61
CA LEU A 34 2.76 6.72 5.01
C LEU A 34 2.30 5.28 5.16
N SER A 35 1.20 4.91 4.49
CA SER A 35 0.66 3.55 4.53
C SER A 35 1.68 2.53 4.03
N ARG A 36 2.39 2.84 2.93
CA ARG A 36 3.47 2.01 2.40
C ARG A 36 4.60 1.83 3.41
N LYS A 37 5.05 2.92 4.06
CA LYS A 37 6.11 2.87 5.08
C LYS A 37 5.71 2.02 6.29
N ILE A 38 4.47 2.15 6.76
CA ILE A 38 3.96 1.36 7.90
C ILE A 38 3.98 -0.14 7.56
N ILE A 39 3.46 -0.51 6.38
CA ILE A 39 3.44 -1.91 5.92
C ILE A 39 4.87 -2.44 5.76
N GLN A 40 5.75 -1.66 5.13
CA GLN A 40 7.16 -2.02 4.95
C GLN A 40 7.85 -2.28 6.29
N ASN A 41 7.70 -1.35 7.26
CA ASN A 41 8.30 -1.50 8.58
C ASN A 41 7.75 -2.72 9.33
N ARG A 42 6.46 -3.05 9.15
CA ARG A 42 5.84 -4.25 9.72
C ARG A 42 6.42 -5.54 9.13
N ILE A 43 6.76 -5.57 7.84
CA ILE A 43 7.40 -6.72 7.21
C ILE A 43 8.83 -6.87 7.74
N ILE A 44 9.59 -5.77 7.75
CA ILE A 44 10.98 -5.75 8.22
C ILE A 44 11.07 -6.13 9.70
N SER A 45 10.16 -5.66 10.55
CA SER A 45 10.17 -5.99 11.98
C SER A 45 9.93 -7.48 12.24
N LYS A 46 9.17 -8.17 11.38
CA LYS A 46 8.97 -9.62 11.44
C LYS A 46 10.14 -10.41 10.88
N ASN A 47 10.82 -9.88 9.86
CA ASN A 47 12.01 -10.49 9.27
C ASN A 47 13.10 -9.44 9.00
N PRO A 48 13.96 -9.13 9.99
CA PRO A 48 14.97 -8.08 9.86
C PRO A 48 16.04 -8.36 8.79
N LYS A 49 16.17 -9.60 8.34
CA LYS A 49 17.16 -10.03 7.32
C LYS A 49 16.53 -10.19 5.94
N ILE A 50 15.29 -9.75 5.74
CA ILE A 50 14.61 -9.84 4.45
C ILE A 50 15.44 -9.16 3.36
N SER A 51 15.58 -9.82 2.21
CA SER A 51 16.26 -9.24 1.06
C SER A 51 15.41 -8.12 0.45
N GLU A 52 16.03 -7.18 -0.27
CA GLU A 52 15.25 -6.14 -0.96
C GLU A 52 14.26 -6.74 -1.96
N ALA A 53 14.65 -7.78 -2.71
CA ALA A 53 13.79 -8.46 -3.66
C ALA A 53 12.56 -9.08 -2.97
N ASP A 54 12.77 -9.78 -1.85
CA ASP A 54 11.67 -10.39 -1.10
C ASP A 54 10.77 -9.33 -0.46
N LEU A 55 11.33 -8.22 0.01
CA LEU A 55 10.54 -7.09 0.53
C LEU A 55 9.62 -6.50 -0.55
N LYS A 56 10.11 -6.35 -1.78
CA LYS A 56 9.28 -5.88 -2.92
C LYS A 56 8.17 -6.86 -3.25
N VAL A 57 8.45 -8.17 -3.21
CA VAL A 57 7.44 -9.22 -3.43
C VAL A 57 6.37 -9.20 -2.34
N GLU A 58 6.74 -9.12 -1.08
CA GLU A 58 5.78 -9.07 0.03
C GLU A 58 4.89 -7.83 -0.07
N LEU A 59 5.47 -6.67 -0.36
CA LEU A 59 4.70 -5.45 -0.60
C LEU A 59 3.74 -5.60 -1.77
N PHE A 60 4.19 -6.13 -2.91
CA PHE A 60 3.35 -6.39 -4.07
C PHE A 60 2.16 -7.29 -3.72
N LYS A 61 2.41 -8.43 -3.08
CA LYS A 61 1.35 -9.36 -2.67
C LYS A 61 0.35 -8.69 -1.75
N ILE A 62 0.78 -7.91 -0.76
CA ILE A 62 -0.13 -7.22 0.16
C ILE A 62 -1.04 -6.24 -0.57
N PHE A 63 -0.49 -5.44 -1.49
CA PHE A 63 -1.27 -4.41 -2.18
C PHE A 63 -2.22 -4.97 -3.23
N TYR A 64 -1.84 -6.08 -3.88
CA TYR A 64 -2.56 -6.57 -5.06
C TYR A 64 -3.22 -7.96 -4.89
N GLN A 65 -3.20 -8.54 -3.68
CA GLN A 65 -3.85 -9.84 -3.40
C GLN A 65 -5.34 -9.91 -3.73
N PHE A 66 -6.03 -8.77 -3.78
CA PHE A 66 -7.46 -8.70 -4.12
C PHE A 66 -7.71 -8.40 -5.60
N ASP A 67 -6.67 -7.99 -6.34
CA ASP A 67 -6.78 -7.61 -7.75
C ASP A 67 -6.42 -8.78 -8.69
N PHE A 68 -5.71 -9.79 -8.19
CA PHE A 68 -5.26 -10.94 -8.98
C PHE A 68 -5.65 -12.27 -8.34
N GLU A 69 -5.90 -13.27 -9.20
CA GLU A 69 -5.91 -14.66 -8.75
C GLU A 69 -4.53 -15.07 -8.22
N LYS A 70 -4.52 -16.01 -7.27
CA LYS A 70 -3.29 -16.47 -6.60
C LYS A 70 -2.20 -16.88 -7.58
N THR A 71 -2.56 -17.59 -8.65
CA THR A 71 -1.63 -18.06 -9.69
C THR A 71 -0.95 -16.90 -10.41
N SER A 72 -1.71 -15.90 -10.86
CA SER A 72 -1.17 -14.69 -11.51
C SER A 72 -0.33 -13.86 -10.54
N LEU A 73 -0.78 -13.75 -9.28
CA LEU A 73 -0.04 -13.04 -8.24
C LEU A 73 1.34 -13.67 -7.99
N ASP A 74 1.41 -15.01 -7.94
CA ASP A 74 2.66 -15.75 -7.76
C ASP A 74 3.57 -15.61 -8.99
N GLN A 75 3.03 -15.68 -10.21
CA GLN A 75 3.79 -15.45 -11.45
C GLN A 75 4.44 -14.07 -11.50
N ILE A 76 3.69 -13.02 -11.15
CA ILE A 76 4.22 -11.65 -11.12
C ILE A 76 5.29 -11.51 -10.03
N ALA A 77 5.06 -12.09 -8.86
CA ALA A 77 6.03 -12.10 -7.77
C ALA A 77 7.36 -12.76 -8.17
N ASP A 78 7.32 -13.86 -8.92
CA ASP A 78 8.51 -14.54 -9.43
C ASP A 78 9.27 -13.66 -10.45
N GLY A 79 8.53 -12.98 -11.33
CA GLY A 79 9.12 -12.00 -12.26
C GLY A 79 9.85 -10.86 -11.55
N ILE A 80 9.26 -10.34 -10.46
CA ILE A 80 9.92 -9.33 -9.61
C ILE A 80 11.22 -9.89 -9.04
N LYS A 81 11.20 -11.10 -8.45
CA LYS A 81 12.41 -11.73 -7.88
C LYS A 81 13.50 -11.89 -8.92
N GLN A 82 13.16 -12.35 -10.11
CA GLN A 82 14.12 -12.57 -11.19
C GLN A 82 14.79 -11.26 -11.61
N TYR A 83 14.01 -10.21 -11.88
CA TYR A 83 14.54 -8.89 -12.23
C TYR A 83 15.57 -8.38 -11.21
N TRP A 84 15.30 -8.55 -9.93
CA TRP A 84 16.21 -8.12 -8.86
C TRP A 84 17.45 -9.00 -8.68
N LYS A 85 17.39 -10.28 -9.10
CA LYS A 85 18.58 -11.15 -9.15
C LYS A 85 19.51 -10.75 -10.29
N GLU A 86 18.97 -10.39 -11.44
CA GLU A 86 19.74 -10.01 -12.64
C GLU A 86 20.36 -8.62 -12.55
N LYS A 87 19.83 -7.75 -11.68
CA LYS A 87 20.35 -6.40 -11.42
C LYS A 87 21.56 -6.36 -10.48
N LYS A 88 21.90 -7.47 -9.81
CA LYS A 88 23.09 -7.62 -8.97
C LYS A 88 24.28 -8.14 -9.77
#